data_AF-A0A2W6B9U9-F1
#
_entry.id   AF-A0A2W6B9U9-F1
#
_cell.length_a   1.000
_cell.length_b   1.000
_cell.length_c   1.000
_cell.angle_alpha   90.00
_cell.angle_beta   90.00
_cell.angle_gamma   90.00
#
_symmetry.space_group_name_H-M   'P 1'
#
loop_
_entity.id
_entity.type
_entity.pdbx_description
1 polymer ?
#
loop_
_entity_poly.entity_id
_entity_poly.type
_entity_poly.pdbx_seq_one_letter_code
_entity_poly.pdbx_strand_id
1 'polypeptide(L)'
;MPQFSNYTAATYDSADRLTTITYPTGEALTYAYDAGWRQTSVCSNLYACYATAASYTALDQPSSITLGSGVQQSYTYQSPMARLGRLQVTSAGNSLFDRSYGYDNVGNVQTIVNNLNAEQQTYGYDPLDRLTNWDIGNSVHEQYVYDTIGNLTSKAGVAYIYGATNNGPHQAKTVGGQTYSYDNNGNLTSGGGRNYTWNAENQPSSISYNAGSNNESYVYDADGERVSNSVGVGLGQTTTYYIGGLYEFDSVGNTRLLYQFGGQTVAQRTIKPSGANNLYYLHGDQLGSVSLMTGATGNVISSQEFKPWGEVRSGGVSQTTLNYTGQRKDDTGLLYYHARYYDPVLARFVSGDSIMPKLKNPQNLNRYSYVDNAPLNHTDPTGHCRTYDGDSRPNGDPECEFTSQGVDYATSDEMKARDTLTDDDLRGAYDDAHLIANLDSNLKLAVDKDGKYPARFVKVDKALTEMENRLLYLLGSGAGGSKVNETIKQLEHDLGYAAYVLAYSGQVPKTEEAIFKAYNDLVVPALQLPGSVGGIEGGWTKDGGYNPNSRLLRSLHLHLESDWLSKIMTALQQGWTRTLNGKRDCDVMSACRLL
;
A
#
# COMPACT_ATOMS: atom_id res chain seq x y z
N MET A 1 36.53 5.63 5.29
CA MET A 1 35.15 5.94 5.69
C MET A 1 34.78 4.95 6.78
N PRO A 2 34.26 5.37 7.95
CA PRO A 2 33.72 4.41 8.90
C PRO A 2 32.60 3.63 8.20
N GLN A 3 32.59 2.30 8.31
CA GLN A 3 31.49 1.47 7.83
C GLN A 3 30.26 1.80 8.68
N PHE A 4 29.44 2.74 8.22
CA PHE A 4 28.08 2.86 8.75
C PHE A 4 27.34 1.59 8.36
N SER A 5 26.78 0.93 9.36
CA SER A 5 25.87 -0.19 9.17
C SER A 5 24.58 0.41 8.60
N ASN A 6 24.34 0.29 7.29
CA ASN A 6 23.16 0.90 6.64
C ASN A 6 21.86 0.11 6.89
N TYR A 7 21.71 -0.52 8.05
CA TYR A 7 20.55 -1.34 8.39
C TYR A 7 20.05 -1.01 9.78
N THR A 8 18.74 -1.18 9.96
CA THR A 8 18.12 -1.31 11.26
C THR A 8 17.92 -2.79 11.56
N ALA A 9 18.07 -3.19 12.83
CA ALA A 9 17.75 -4.54 13.27
C ALA A 9 16.63 -4.50 14.30
N ALA A 10 15.70 -5.45 14.25
CA ALA A 10 14.62 -5.59 15.21
C ALA A 10 14.66 -6.95 15.88
N THR A 11 14.31 -7.00 17.16
CA THR A 11 14.09 -8.26 17.89
C THR A 11 12.68 -8.29 18.44
N TYR A 12 12.14 -9.49 18.60
CA TYR A 12 10.78 -9.73 19.07
C TYR A 12 10.80 -10.71 20.24
N ASP A 13 9.80 -10.62 21.12
CA ASP A 13 9.56 -11.66 22.12
C ASP A 13 8.76 -12.84 21.53
N SER A 14 8.45 -13.84 22.36
CA SER A 14 7.68 -15.02 21.95
C SER A 14 6.22 -14.74 21.59
N ALA A 15 5.74 -13.51 21.77
CA ALA A 15 4.41 -13.05 21.39
C ALA A 15 4.46 -12.13 20.16
N ASP A 16 5.58 -12.15 19.41
CA ASP A 16 5.86 -11.31 18.24
C ASP A 16 5.77 -9.80 18.51
N ARG A 17 5.97 -9.39 19.78
CA ARG A 17 6.03 -7.97 20.14
C ARG A 17 7.45 -7.46 19.99
N LEU A 18 7.59 -6.28 19.39
CA LEU A 18 8.87 -5.62 19.18
C LEU A 18 9.56 -5.32 20.52
N THR A 19 10.68 -5.96 20.81
CA THR A 19 11.44 -5.73 22.03
C THR A 19 12.56 -4.74 21.85
N THR A 20 13.27 -4.80 20.71
CA THR A 20 14.41 -3.92 20.44
C THR A 20 14.40 -3.42 19.00
N ILE A 21 14.78 -2.15 18.78
CA ILE A 21 15.23 -1.63 17.48
C ILE A 21 16.66 -1.12 17.63
N THR A 22 17.58 -1.60 16.80
CA THR A 22 18.95 -1.08 16.69
C THR A 22 19.08 -0.23 15.44
N TYR A 23 19.56 1.01 15.60
CA TYR A 23 19.79 1.99 14.56
C TYR A 23 21.19 1.83 13.95
N PRO A 24 21.41 2.34 12.71
CA PRO A 24 22.72 2.41 12.06
C PRO A 24 23.86 3.00 12.92
N THR A 25 23.52 3.84 13.90
CA THR A 25 24.45 4.48 14.83
C THR A 25 24.95 3.55 15.94
N GLY A 26 24.37 2.35 16.08
CA GLY A 26 24.59 1.44 17.21
C GLY A 26 23.72 1.76 18.43
N GLU A 27 22.88 2.80 18.38
CA GLU A 27 21.85 3.03 19.38
C GLU A 27 20.78 1.93 19.28
N ALA A 28 20.49 1.26 20.39
CA ALA A 28 19.45 0.27 20.51
C ALA A 28 18.38 0.79 21.49
N LEU A 29 17.13 0.78 21.03
CA LEU A 29 15.96 1.10 21.84
C LEU A 29 15.33 -0.18 22.34
N THR A 30 15.10 -0.27 23.65
CA THR A 30 14.35 -1.35 24.29
C THR A 30 12.96 -0.87 24.66
N TYR A 31 11.94 -1.64 24.27
CA TYR A 31 10.53 -1.39 24.59
C TYR A 31 10.09 -2.26 25.76
N ALA A 32 9.35 -1.66 26.70
CA ALA A 32 8.67 -2.38 27.76
C ALA A 32 7.16 -2.36 27.53
N TYR A 33 6.47 -3.36 28.07
CA TYR A 33 5.04 -3.58 27.88
C TYR A 33 4.36 -3.89 29.20
N ASP A 34 3.10 -3.48 29.33
CA ASP A 34 2.25 -3.94 30.42
C ASP A 34 1.66 -5.34 30.15
N ALA A 35 0.85 -5.82 31.10
CA ALA A 35 0.18 -7.12 30.98
C ALA A 35 -0.86 -7.17 29.85
N GLY A 36 -1.34 -6.01 29.37
CA GLY A 36 -2.23 -5.87 28.21
C GLY A 36 -1.48 -5.69 26.89
N TRP A 37 -0.16 -5.88 26.88
CA TRP A 37 0.71 -5.79 25.70
C TRP A 37 0.81 -4.38 25.10
N ARG A 38 0.56 -3.36 25.91
CA ARG A 38 0.70 -1.95 25.51
C ARG A 38 2.04 -1.42 25.95
N GLN A 39 2.68 -0.59 25.13
CA GLN A 39 4.01 -0.07 25.41
C GLN A 39 4.01 0.84 26.65
N THR A 40 4.91 0.63 27.60
CA THR A 40 4.99 1.47 28.81
C THR A 40 6.20 2.38 28.81
N SER A 41 7.29 2.00 28.14
CA SER A 41 8.49 2.82 28.00
C SER A 41 9.29 2.45 26.76
N VAL A 42 10.11 3.38 26.28
CA VAL A 42 11.14 3.13 25.28
C VAL A 42 12.46 3.76 25.74
N CYS A 43 13.49 2.94 25.89
CA CYS A 43 14.77 3.34 26.49
C CYS A 43 15.97 3.05 25.60
N SER A 44 16.90 3.99 25.53
CA SER A 44 18.14 3.88 24.77
C SER A 44 19.24 3.19 25.59
N ASN A 45 20.08 2.39 24.94
CA ASN A 45 21.33 1.88 25.54
C ASN A 45 22.46 2.93 25.59
N LEU A 46 22.39 3.97 24.76
CA LEU A 46 23.42 5.02 24.69
C LEU A 46 23.00 6.31 25.41
N TYR A 47 21.70 6.51 25.59
CA TYR A 47 21.11 7.71 26.20
C TYR A 47 20.10 7.35 27.30
N ALA A 48 19.24 8.29 27.67
CA ALA A 48 18.12 8.07 28.57
C ALA A 48 16.89 7.49 27.82
N CYS A 49 15.80 7.27 28.55
CA CYS A 49 14.54 6.90 27.95
C CYS A 49 13.90 8.06 27.18
N TYR A 50 13.22 7.77 26.07
CA TYR A 50 12.43 8.75 25.33
C TYR A 50 10.98 8.80 25.83
N ALA A 51 10.43 7.67 26.27
CA ALA A 51 9.22 7.61 27.10
C ALA A 51 9.52 6.76 28.33
N THR A 52 9.19 7.26 29.53
CA THR A 52 9.52 6.62 30.82
C THR A 52 8.34 5.91 31.43
N ALA A 53 7.11 6.33 31.10
CA ALA A 53 5.88 5.69 31.56
C ALA A 53 4.73 6.00 30.60
N ALA A 54 3.78 5.08 30.49
CA ALA A 54 2.48 5.31 29.89
C ALA A 54 1.41 4.56 30.67
N SER A 55 0.18 5.05 30.64
CA SER A 55 -0.99 4.42 31.22
C SER A 55 -2.13 4.45 30.22
N TYR A 56 -3.04 3.49 30.32
CA TYR A 56 -4.08 3.27 29.31
C TYR A 56 -5.45 3.08 29.96
N THR A 57 -6.50 3.42 29.22
CA THR A 57 -7.88 3.13 29.61
C THR A 57 -8.18 1.63 29.49
N ALA A 58 -9.38 1.22 29.91
CA ALA A 58 -9.87 -0.14 29.71
C ALA A 58 -10.15 -0.50 28.24
N LEU A 59 -10.15 0.49 27.34
CA LEU A 59 -10.31 0.33 25.89
C LEU A 59 -8.97 0.46 25.14
N ASP A 60 -7.86 0.30 25.87
CA ASP A 60 -6.48 0.36 25.34
C ASP A 60 -6.06 1.72 24.75
N GLN A 61 -6.84 2.77 24.99
CA GLN A 61 -6.50 4.13 24.59
C GLN A 61 -5.49 4.74 25.57
N PRO A 62 -4.48 5.50 25.13
CA PRO A 62 -3.51 6.14 26.02
C PRO A 62 -4.22 7.15 26.92
N SER A 63 -4.03 7.07 28.23
CA SER A 63 -4.55 8.05 29.21
C SER A 63 -3.46 9.03 29.66
N SER A 64 -2.21 8.57 29.73
CA SER A 64 -1.05 9.42 29.98
C SER A 64 0.22 8.85 29.35
N ILE A 65 1.13 9.74 28.94
CA ILE A 65 2.49 9.40 28.50
C ILE A 65 3.46 10.39 29.16
N THR A 66 4.46 9.88 29.88
CA THR A 66 5.56 10.68 30.43
C THR A 66 6.80 10.49 29.56
N LEU A 67 7.31 11.60 29.01
CA LEU A 67 8.49 11.60 28.17
C LEU A 67 9.76 11.69 29.01
N GLY A 68 10.90 11.35 28.39
CA GLY A 68 12.22 11.42 29.03
C GLY A 68 12.64 12.80 29.53
N SER A 69 12.08 13.87 28.95
CA SER A 69 12.26 15.25 29.43
C SER A 69 11.48 15.58 30.70
N GLY A 70 10.59 14.69 31.15
CA GLY A 70 9.61 14.96 32.22
C GLY A 70 8.32 15.64 31.73
N VAL A 71 8.21 15.96 30.44
CA VAL A 71 6.96 16.45 29.83
C VAL A 71 5.91 15.34 29.86
N GLN A 72 4.69 15.69 30.26
CA GLN A 72 3.57 14.75 30.36
C GLN A 72 2.49 15.09 29.35
N GLN A 73 2.05 14.09 28.59
CA GLN A 73 0.86 14.14 27.74
C GLN A 73 -0.28 13.43 28.47
N SER A 74 -1.45 14.04 28.54
CA SER A 74 -2.64 13.51 29.20
C SER A 74 -3.83 13.55 28.27
N TYR A 75 -4.59 12.47 28.23
CA TYR A 75 -5.74 12.27 27.36
C TYR A 75 -6.96 11.98 28.22
N THR A 76 -8.01 12.76 28.03
CA THR A 76 -9.31 12.53 28.70
C THR A 76 -10.33 12.19 27.64
N TYR A 77 -11.10 11.13 27.86
CA TYR A 77 -12.11 10.64 26.92
C TYR A 77 -13.53 10.93 27.43
N GLN A 78 -14.45 11.25 26.53
CA GLN A 78 -15.85 11.53 26.83
C GLN A 78 -16.67 10.24 26.92
N SER A 79 -17.55 10.15 27.91
CA SER A 79 -18.53 9.07 28.02
C SER A 79 -19.81 9.44 27.25
N PRO A 80 -20.53 8.48 26.64
CA PRO A 80 -20.22 7.04 26.59
C PRO A 80 -19.36 6.58 25.40
N MET A 81 -19.15 7.42 24.38
CA MET A 81 -18.51 7.00 23.11
C MET A 81 -16.97 6.87 23.16
N ALA A 82 -16.34 7.16 24.31
CA ALA A 82 -14.89 7.11 24.52
C ALA A 82 -14.07 7.92 23.49
N ARG A 83 -14.63 9.03 22.98
CA ARG A 83 -13.93 9.96 22.07
C ARG A 83 -13.01 10.88 22.86
N LEU A 84 -11.89 11.31 22.26
CA LEU A 84 -10.95 12.21 22.91
C LEU A 84 -11.63 13.54 23.27
N GLY A 85 -11.87 13.80 24.54
CA GLY A 85 -12.47 15.05 25.03
C GLY A 85 -11.45 16.14 25.31
N ARG A 86 -10.23 15.78 25.69
CA ARG A 86 -9.15 16.73 25.96
C ARG A 86 -7.78 16.09 25.77
N LEU A 87 -6.87 16.81 25.12
CA LEU A 87 -5.44 16.52 25.05
C LEU A 87 -4.67 17.67 25.70
N GLN A 88 -3.85 17.34 26.71
CA GLN A 88 -3.04 18.32 27.43
C GLN A 88 -1.58 17.87 27.47
N VAL A 89 -0.66 18.79 27.19
CA VAL A 89 0.78 18.61 27.37
C VAL A 89 1.26 19.57 28.45
N THR A 90 1.91 19.05 29.48
CA THR A 90 2.41 19.84 30.60
C THR A 90 3.90 19.63 30.85
N SER A 91 4.57 20.68 31.33
CA SER A 91 5.98 20.64 31.73
C SER A 91 6.14 21.38 33.05
N ALA A 92 6.68 20.68 34.06
CA ALA A 92 6.81 21.19 35.43
C ALA A 92 5.50 21.82 35.98
N GLY A 93 4.34 21.21 35.66
CA GLY A 93 3.02 21.67 36.08
C GLY A 93 2.40 22.79 35.24
N ASN A 94 3.13 23.35 34.26
CA ASN A 94 2.60 24.37 33.35
C ASN A 94 2.04 23.71 32.09
N SER A 95 0.87 24.17 31.63
CA SER A 95 0.27 23.72 30.37
C SER A 95 0.97 24.37 29.17
N LEU A 96 1.46 23.55 28.25
CA LEU A 96 2.15 23.97 27.01
C LEU A 96 1.28 23.79 25.77
N PHE A 97 0.33 22.85 25.83
CA PHE A 97 -0.67 22.57 24.81
C PHE A 97 -1.92 22.07 25.53
N ASP A 98 -3.10 22.58 25.18
CA ASP A 98 -4.33 22.24 25.88
C ASP A 98 -5.53 22.42 24.95
N ARG A 99 -6.01 21.32 24.37
CA ARG A 99 -7.15 21.33 23.47
C ARG A 99 -8.28 20.49 24.02
N SER A 100 -9.48 21.07 24.03
CA SER A 100 -10.74 20.37 24.31
C SER A 100 -11.55 20.21 23.04
N TYR A 101 -12.19 19.06 22.89
CA TYR A 101 -12.88 18.63 21.69
C TYR A 101 -14.36 18.43 21.97
N GLY A 102 -15.21 18.93 21.06
CA GLY A 102 -16.64 18.69 21.05
C GLY A 102 -17.03 18.05 19.73
N TYR A 103 -18.02 17.16 19.79
CA TYR A 103 -18.44 16.35 18.65
C TYR A 103 -19.92 16.56 18.38
N ASP A 104 -20.33 16.40 17.12
CA ASP A 104 -21.73 16.20 16.80
C ASP A 104 -22.19 14.75 17.14
N ASN A 105 -23.46 14.47 16.87
CA ASN A 105 -24.07 13.18 17.21
C ASN A 105 -23.47 11.99 16.43
N VAL A 106 -22.93 12.22 15.23
CA VAL A 106 -22.34 11.16 14.39
C VAL A 106 -20.84 11.01 14.66
N GLY A 107 -20.19 12.05 15.19
CA GLY A 107 -18.80 12.03 15.62
C GLY A 107 -17.85 12.91 14.87
N ASN A 108 -18.37 13.83 14.08
CA ASN A 108 -17.53 14.86 13.51
C ASN A 108 -17.10 15.83 14.60
N VAL A 109 -15.83 16.26 14.56
CA VAL A 109 -15.32 17.29 15.46
C VAL A 109 -16.04 18.61 15.18
N GLN A 110 -16.99 18.98 16.03
CA GLN A 110 -17.77 20.21 15.87
C GLN A 110 -17.04 21.42 16.47
N THR A 111 -16.25 21.22 17.52
CA THR A 111 -15.52 22.30 18.19
C THR A 111 -14.14 21.88 18.66
N ILE A 112 -13.16 22.76 18.49
CA ILE A 112 -11.85 22.66 19.16
C ILE A 112 -11.63 23.94 19.96
N VAL A 113 -11.42 23.81 21.27
CA VAL A 113 -11.10 24.94 22.15
C VAL A 113 -9.65 24.83 22.61
N ASN A 114 -8.85 25.85 22.31
CA ASN A 114 -7.52 26.01 22.90
C ASN A 114 -7.66 26.65 24.28
N ASN A 115 -7.51 25.86 25.34
CA ASN A 115 -7.72 26.32 26.71
C ASN A 115 -6.59 27.24 27.23
N LEU A 116 -5.49 27.40 26.48
CA LEU A 116 -4.40 28.33 26.84
C LEU A 116 -4.79 29.79 26.60
N ASN A 117 -5.62 30.05 25.59
CA ASN A 117 -6.01 31.40 25.16
C ASN A 117 -7.52 31.56 24.93
N ALA A 118 -8.31 30.52 25.22
CA ALA A 118 -9.74 30.44 24.96
C ALA A 118 -10.13 30.69 23.49
N GLU A 119 -9.24 30.40 22.53
CA GLU A 119 -9.58 30.38 21.11
C GLU A 119 -10.53 29.20 20.85
N GLN A 120 -11.72 29.48 20.33
CA GLN A 120 -12.69 28.48 19.94
C GLN A 120 -12.80 28.41 18.43
N GLN A 121 -12.55 27.23 17.88
CA GLN A 121 -12.79 26.87 16.50
C GLN A 121 -14.08 26.08 16.39
N THR A 122 -14.89 26.38 15.38
CA THR A 122 -16.13 25.64 15.08
C THR A 122 -16.12 25.14 13.65
N TYR A 123 -16.74 23.98 13.45
CA TYR A 123 -16.78 23.30 12.17
C TYR A 123 -18.20 22.83 11.87
N GLY A 124 -18.61 23.00 10.61
CA GLY A 124 -19.87 22.47 10.11
C GLY A 124 -19.67 21.42 9.04
N TYR A 125 -20.65 20.55 8.89
CA TYR A 125 -20.60 19.39 8.01
C TYR A 125 -21.89 19.29 7.20
N ASP A 126 -21.82 18.70 6.01
CA ASP A 126 -23.00 18.32 5.23
C ASP A 126 -23.49 16.90 5.61
N PRO A 127 -24.62 16.41 5.07
CA PRO A 127 -25.14 15.07 5.41
C PRO A 127 -24.25 13.89 4.99
N LEU A 128 -23.14 14.13 4.28
CA LEU A 128 -22.13 13.12 3.93
C LEU A 128 -20.87 13.27 4.81
N ASP A 129 -20.96 14.00 5.92
CA ASP A 129 -19.88 14.27 6.88
C ASP A 129 -18.69 15.05 6.27
N ARG A 130 -18.90 15.74 5.14
CA ARG A 130 -17.87 16.56 4.51
C ARG A 130 -17.82 17.94 5.15
N LEU A 131 -16.61 18.45 5.39
CA LEU A 131 -16.40 19.75 6.04
C LEU A 131 -16.96 20.89 5.19
N THR A 132 -17.92 21.66 5.67
CA THR A 132 -18.54 22.78 4.93
C THR A 132 -18.05 24.16 5.37
N ASN A 133 -17.61 24.29 6.62
CA ASN A 133 -17.06 25.53 7.14
C ASN A 133 -16.08 25.30 8.28
N TRP A 134 -15.23 26.31 8.47
CA TRP A 134 -14.36 26.46 9.62
C TRP A 134 -14.35 27.93 10.04
N ASP A 135 -14.70 28.16 11.30
CA ASP A 135 -14.75 29.49 11.88
C ASP A 135 -13.91 29.59 13.15
N ILE A 136 -13.34 30.77 13.41
CA ILE A 136 -12.69 31.13 14.67
C ILE A 136 -13.23 32.49 15.12
N GLY A 137 -14.22 32.47 16.00
CA GLY A 137 -14.93 33.69 16.43
C GLY A 137 -15.35 34.54 15.22
N ASN A 138 -15.00 35.83 15.24
CA ASN A 138 -15.20 36.75 14.09
C ASN A 138 -13.93 36.93 13.23
N SER A 139 -12.89 36.13 13.44
CA SER A 139 -11.56 36.35 12.87
C SER A 139 -11.28 35.51 11.62
N VAL A 140 -11.83 34.30 11.57
CA VAL A 140 -11.69 33.36 10.44
C VAL A 140 -13.08 32.86 10.10
N HIS A 141 -13.39 32.87 8.80
CA HIS A 141 -14.60 32.31 8.21
C HIS A 141 -14.24 31.70 6.85
N GLU A 142 -13.94 30.40 6.82
CA GLU A 142 -13.66 29.68 5.57
C GLU A 142 -14.84 28.76 5.24
N GLN A 143 -15.29 28.80 3.98
CA GLN A 143 -16.34 27.94 3.46
C GLN A 143 -15.79 26.96 2.43
N TYR A 144 -16.37 25.76 2.40
CA TYR A 144 -16.01 24.67 1.50
C TYR A 144 -17.29 24.16 0.82
N VAL A 145 -17.27 24.09 -0.51
CA VAL A 145 -18.45 23.73 -1.31
C VAL A 145 -18.09 22.58 -2.23
N TYR A 146 -18.98 21.60 -2.34
CA TYR A 146 -18.76 20.39 -3.12
C TYR A 146 -19.80 20.22 -4.22
N ASP A 147 -19.41 19.58 -5.32
CA ASP A 147 -20.37 19.05 -6.29
C ASP A 147 -20.92 17.68 -5.84
N THR A 148 -21.83 17.13 -6.65
CA THR A 148 -22.50 15.85 -6.39
C THR A 148 -21.57 14.65 -6.46
N ILE A 149 -20.45 14.76 -7.18
CA ILE A 149 -19.45 13.70 -7.33
C ILE A 149 -18.26 13.87 -6.36
N GLY A 150 -18.37 14.77 -5.39
CA GLY A 150 -17.42 14.91 -4.29
C GLY A 150 -16.18 15.74 -4.60
N ASN A 151 -16.19 16.52 -5.68
CA ASN A 151 -15.13 17.50 -5.93
C ASN A 151 -15.34 18.76 -5.09
N LEU A 152 -14.27 19.30 -4.53
CA LEU A 152 -14.25 20.60 -3.87
C LEU A 152 -14.33 21.71 -4.93
N THR A 153 -15.48 22.35 -5.07
CA THR A 153 -15.75 23.43 -6.06
C THR A 153 -15.41 24.83 -5.55
N SER A 154 -15.34 25.01 -4.23
CA SER A 154 -14.84 26.25 -3.61
C SER A 154 -14.13 25.95 -2.29
N LYS A 155 -13.00 26.61 -2.05
CA LYS A 155 -12.23 26.57 -0.79
C LYS A 155 -11.90 27.98 -0.35
N ALA A 156 -12.46 28.44 0.77
CA ALA A 156 -12.24 29.80 1.30
C ALA A 156 -12.46 30.91 0.24
N GLY A 157 -13.51 30.77 -0.58
CA GLY A 157 -13.84 31.70 -1.66
C GLY A 157 -13.05 31.52 -2.96
N VAL A 158 -12.03 30.66 -2.98
CA VAL A 158 -11.30 30.31 -4.21
C VAL A 158 -12.09 29.25 -4.98
N ALA A 159 -12.45 29.56 -6.22
CA ALA A 159 -13.21 28.65 -7.09
C ALA A 159 -12.32 27.57 -7.73
N TYR A 160 -12.85 26.36 -7.83
CA TYR A 160 -12.27 25.19 -8.50
C TYR A 160 -13.18 24.81 -9.67
N ILE A 161 -12.58 24.64 -10.84
CA ILE A 161 -13.28 24.22 -12.04
C ILE A 161 -12.70 22.89 -12.48
N TYR A 162 -13.57 21.92 -12.77
CA TYR A 162 -13.23 20.57 -13.20
C TYR A 162 -13.72 20.33 -14.64
N GLY A 163 -13.13 19.35 -15.32
CA GLY A 163 -13.60 18.86 -16.62
C GLY A 163 -13.15 19.69 -17.84
N ALA A 164 -12.42 19.03 -18.75
CA ALA A 164 -12.17 19.46 -20.13
C ALA A 164 -11.67 18.25 -20.96
N THR A 165 -11.56 18.39 -22.28
CA THR A 165 -10.88 17.43 -23.16
C THR A 165 -9.48 17.14 -22.61
N ASN A 166 -9.17 15.87 -22.36
CA ASN A 166 -7.94 15.36 -21.73
C ASN A 166 -7.85 15.44 -20.19
N ASN A 167 -8.86 15.98 -19.49
CA ASN A 167 -8.94 15.90 -18.02
C ASN A 167 -10.16 15.07 -17.57
N GLY A 168 -9.94 14.13 -16.65
CA GLY A 168 -11.00 13.36 -15.99
C GLY A 168 -11.91 14.22 -15.09
N PRO A 169 -13.07 13.69 -14.66
CA PRO A 169 -14.09 14.45 -13.92
C PRO A 169 -13.63 14.95 -12.54
N HIS A 170 -12.56 14.37 -11.98
CA HIS A 170 -11.99 14.72 -10.67
C HIS A 170 -10.66 15.47 -10.74
N GLN A 171 -10.20 15.79 -11.95
CA GLN A 171 -8.96 16.53 -12.20
C GLN A 171 -9.28 18.02 -12.26
N ALA A 172 -8.72 18.79 -11.33
CA ALA A 172 -8.92 20.23 -11.29
C ALA A 172 -8.32 20.85 -12.56
N LYS A 173 -9.09 21.63 -13.30
CA LYS A 173 -8.62 22.32 -14.50
C LYS A 173 -8.04 23.68 -14.14
N THR A 174 -8.80 24.47 -13.39
CA THR A 174 -8.35 25.74 -12.85
C THR A 174 -8.75 25.89 -11.38
N VAL A 175 -7.87 26.50 -10.59
CA VAL A 175 -8.12 26.86 -9.18
C VAL A 175 -7.66 28.30 -8.97
N GLY A 176 -8.59 29.19 -8.60
CA GLY A 176 -8.27 30.61 -8.42
C GLY A 176 -7.70 31.28 -9.68
N GLY A 177 -8.08 30.78 -10.87
CA GLY A 177 -7.56 31.25 -12.16
C GLY A 177 -6.26 30.58 -12.63
N GLN A 178 -5.58 29.80 -11.76
CA GLN A 178 -4.36 29.07 -12.13
C GLN A 178 -4.70 27.75 -12.80
N THR A 179 -4.04 27.44 -13.91
CA THR A 179 -4.25 26.19 -14.66
C THR A 179 -3.50 25.03 -14.05
N TYR A 180 -4.13 23.86 -14.07
CA TYR A 180 -3.60 22.57 -13.65
C TYR A 180 -3.68 21.59 -14.83
N SER A 181 -2.55 20.96 -15.15
CA SER A 181 -2.41 20.03 -16.29
C SER A 181 -2.03 18.64 -15.80
N TYR A 182 -2.49 17.61 -16.51
CA TYR A 182 -2.27 16.21 -16.14
C TYR A 182 -1.71 15.42 -17.32
N ASP A 183 -1.02 14.33 -17.02
CA ASP A 183 -0.71 13.30 -18.02
C ASP A 183 -1.91 12.35 -18.25
N ASN A 184 -1.76 11.41 -19.17
CA ASN A 184 -2.81 10.43 -19.50
C ASN A 184 -3.12 9.45 -18.35
N ASN A 185 -2.20 9.28 -17.40
CA ASN A 185 -2.41 8.44 -16.21
C ASN A 185 -3.11 9.23 -15.09
N GLY A 186 -3.31 10.53 -15.29
CA GLY A 186 -3.96 11.42 -14.34
C GLY A 186 -3.02 11.93 -13.25
N ASN A 187 -1.72 11.93 -13.49
CA ASN A 187 -0.76 12.57 -12.61
C ASN A 187 -0.64 14.06 -12.97
N LEU A 188 -0.61 14.94 -11.96
CA LEU A 188 -0.45 16.37 -12.18
C LEU A 188 0.94 16.64 -12.78
N THR A 189 1.01 17.30 -13.94
CA THR A 189 2.27 17.66 -14.62
C THR A 189 2.64 19.13 -14.42
N SER A 190 1.66 20.01 -14.20
CA SER A 190 1.89 21.39 -13.79
C SER A 190 0.69 21.96 -13.04
N GLY A 191 0.94 22.84 -12.06
CA GLY A 191 -0.09 23.46 -11.23
C GLY A 191 0.47 23.97 -9.91
N GLY A 192 -0.20 24.94 -9.28
CA GLY A 192 0.24 25.48 -7.99
C GLY A 192 1.65 26.11 -7.99
N GLY A 193 2.13 26.57 -9.15
CA GLY A 193 3.50 27.10 -9.30
C GLY A 193 4.60 26.03 -9.39
N ARG A 194 4.22 24.77 -9.60
CA ARG A 194 5.11 23.61 -9.67
C ARG A 194 5.00 22.91 -11.03
N ASN A 195 6.07 22.26 -11.47
CA ASN A 195 6.04 21.30 -12.58
C ASN A 195 6.60 19.96 -12.11
N TYR A 196 5.99 18.87 -12.57
CA TYR A 196 6.23 17.53 -12.10
C TYR A 196 6.72 16.64 -13.24
N THR A 197 7.70 15.81 -12.94
CA THR A 197 8.14 14.69 -13.78
C THR A 197 7.85 13.41 -13.01
N TRP A 198 7.34 12.40 -13.72
CA TRP A 198 6.91 11.12 -13.16
C TRP A 198 7.76 9.98 -13.70
N ASN A 199 8.01 8.95 -12.89
CA ASN A 199 8.62 7.70 -13.35
C ASN A 199 7.57 6.76 -13.98
N ALA A 200 8.01 5.60 -14.46
CA ALA A 200 7.12 4.63 -15.12
C ALA A 200 6.11 4.00 -14.13
N GLU A 201 6.40 4.07 -12.84
CA GLU A 201 5.60 3.55 -11.72
C GLU A 201 4.57 4.56 -11.19
N ASN A 202 4.36 5.70 -11.88
CA ASN A 202 3.45 6.78 -11.46
C ASN A 202 3.81 7.45 -10.11
N GLN A 203 5.11 7.62 -9.85
CA GLN A 203 5.61 8.37 -8.70
C GLN A 203 6.36 9.62 -9.16
N PRO A 204 6.27 10.77 -8.44
CA PRO A 204 7.04 11.95 -8.81
C PRO A 204 8.53 11.67 -8.71
N SER A 205 9.26 11.76 -9.82
CA SER A 205 10.71 11.63 -9.85
C SER A 205 11.41 12.99 -9.70
N SER A 206 10.75 14.08 -10.08
CA SER A 206 11.25 15.44 -9.91
C SER A 206 10.11 16.46 -9.81
N ILE A 207 10.26 17.45 -8.95
CA ILE A 207 9.34 18.59 -8.84
C ILE A 207 10.15 19.89 -8.85
N SER A 208 9.90 20.71 -9.86
CA SER A 208 10.43 22.08 -9.93
C SER A 208 9.41 23.08 -9.39
N TYR A 209 9.88 24.10 -8.67
CA TYR A 209 9.03 25.10 -8.02
C TYR A 209 9.74 26.47 -7.93
N ASN A 210 9.05 27.49 -7.42
CA ASN A 210 9.54 28.87 -7.39
C ASN A 210 9.95 29.37 -8.79
N ALA A 211 9.03 29.25 -9.74
CA ALA A 211 9.23 29.58 -11.15
C ALA A 211 10.42 28.82 -11.80
N GLY A 212 10.68 27.59 -11.34
CA GLY A 212 11.74 26.73 -11.85
C GLY A 212 13.12 27.01 -11.26
N SER A 213 13.22 27.92 -10.29
CA SER A 213 14.49 28.26 -9.63
C SER A 213 14.98 27.13 -8.71
N ASN A 214 14.04 26.36 -8.16
CA ASN A 214 14.32 25.25 -7.26
C ASN A 214 13.82 23.94 -7.85
N ASN A 215 14.48 22.85 -7.46
CA ASN A 215 14.10 21.49 -7.84
C ASN A 215 14.35 20.53 -6.68
N GLU A 216 13.42 19.59 -6.52
CA GLU A 216 13.58 18.39 -5.72
C GLU A 216 13.47 17.16 -6.62
N SER A 217 14.27 16.13 -6.34
CA SER A 217 14.20 14.85 -7.06
C SER A 217 14.20 13.67 -6.09
N TYR A 218 13.46 12.63 -6.44
CA TYR A 218 13.13 11.54 -5.53
C TYR A 218 13.51 10.19 -6.13
N VAL A 219 13.92 9.27 -5.26
CA VAL A 219 14.13 7.85 -5.60
C VAL A 219 13.29 7.00 -4.66
N TYR A 220 12.67 5.97 -5.23
CA TYR A 220 11.82 5.02 -4.53
C TYR A 220 12.41 3.61 -4.64
N ASP A 221 12.11 2.77 -3.66
CA ASP A 221 12.41 1.35 -3.75
C ASP A 221 11.34 0.58 -4.54
N ALA A 222 11.48 -0.75 -4.59
CA ALA A 222 10.59 -1.63 -5.35
C ALA A 222 9.18 -1.73 -4.75
N ASP A 223 9.02 -1.42 -3.46
CA ASP A 223 7.72 -1.38 -2.76
C ASP A 223 7.05 -0.01 -2.89
N GLY A 224 7.76 0.96 -3.47
CA GLY A 224 7.28 2.30 -3.78
C GLY A 224 7.52 3.31 -2.66
N GLU A 225 8.30 2.95 -1.64
CA GLU A 225 8.66 3.85 -0.55
C GLU A 225 9.82 4.76 -0.96
N ARG A 226 9.76 6.03 -0.58
CA ARG A 226 10.81 7.01 -0.89
C ARG A 226 12.06 6.74 -0.08
N VAL A 227 13.13 6.36 -0.76
CA VAL A 227 14.44 6.08 -0.15
C VAL A 227 15.38 7.27 -0.20
N SER A 228 15.17 8.25 -1.09
CA SER A 228 15.91 9.51 -1.06
C SER A 228 15.16 10.72 -1.61
N ASN A 229 15.59 11.90 -1.15
CA ASN A 229 15.20 13.22 -1.66
C ASN A 229 16.45 14.08 -1.85
N SER A 230 16.65 14.62 -3.05
CA SER A 230 17.71 15.59 -3.36
C SER A 230 17.11 16.97 -3.57
N VAL A 231 17.53 17.94 -2.75
CA VAL A 231 17.12 19.34 -2.84
C VAL A 231 18.24 20.18 -3.45
N GLY A 232 17.92 21.01 -4.44
CA GLY A 232 18.86 21.92 -5.10
C GLY A 232 19.54 21.33 -6.34
N VAL A 233 20.45 22.09 -6.94
CA VAL A 233 21.12 21.74 -8.21
C VAL A 233 22.64 21.90 -8.12
N GLY A 234 23.37 21.10 -8.91
CA GLY A 234 24.82 21.18 -9.03
C GLY A 234 25.55 20.99 -7.70
N LEU A 235 26.57 21.82 -7.45
CA LEU A 235 27.42 21.73 -6.25
C LEU A 235 26.69 22.08 -4.93
N GLY A 236 25.50 22.68 -5.00
CA GLY A 236 24.68 23.02 -3.82
C GLY A 236 23.61 21.97 -3.50
N GLN A 237 23.53 20.87 -4.26
CA GLN A 237 22.54 19.82 -4.02
C GLN A 237 22.86 19.03 -2.75
N THR A 238 21.84 18.82 -1.92
CA THR A 238 21.91 17.95 -0.74
C THR A 238 20.96 16.78 -0.91
N THR A 239 21.45 15.55 -0.78
CA THR A 239 20.64 14.32 -0.85
C THR A 239 20.45 13.76 0.53
N THR A 240 19.20 13.63 0.96
CA THR A 240 18.81 12.91 2.19
C THR A 240 18.38 11.49 1.84
N TYR A 241 18.86 10.51 2.59
CA TYR A 241 18.49 9.11 2.47
C TYR A 241 17.63 8.70 3.68
N TYR A 242 16.62 7.87 3.44
CA TYR A 242 15.66 7.41 4.44
C TYR A 242 15.77 5.91 4.64
N ILE A 243 15.87 5.46 5.90
CA ILE A 243 15.92 4.04 6.26
C ILE A 243 14.75 3.74 7.20
N GLY A 244 13.75 3.04 6.66
CA GLY A 244 12.60 2.50 7.39
C GLY A 244 11.76 3.54 8.14
N GLY A 245 11.83 4.82 7.76
CA GLY A 245 11.18 5.91 8.49
C GLY A 245 11.74 6.18 9.89
N LEU A 246 12.88 5.58 10.25
CA LEU A 246 13.50 5.67 11.58
C LEU A 246 14.81 6.44 11.56
N TYR A 247 15.57 6.34 10.47
CA TYR A 247 16.90 6.94 10.36
C TYR A 247 17.04 7.68 9.05
N GLU A 248 17.56 8.89 9.12
CA GLU A 248 17.82 9.74 7.96
C GLU A 248 19.27 10.25 8.03
N PHE A 249 19.95 10.29 6.89
CA PHE A 249 21.26 10.93 6.79
C PHE A 249 21.39 11.63 5.45
N ASP A 250 22.11 12.75 5.42
CA ASP A 250 22.32 13.51 4.20
C ASP A 250 23.75 13.43 3.66
N SER A 251 23.93 13.86 2.41
CA SER A 251 25.20 13.87 1.70
C SER A 251 26.24 14.83 2.29
N VAL A 252 25.84 15.71 3.22
CA VAL A 252 26.74 16.61 3.94
C VAL A 252 27.05 16.13 5.36
N GLY A 253 26.50 14.97 5.77
CA GLY A 253 26.81 14.28 7.01
C GLY A 253 25.92 14.63 8.21
N ASN A 254 24.79 15.32 8.01
CA ASN A 254 23.78 15.43 9.06
C ASN A 254 23.02 14.10 9.18
N THR A 255 22.57 13.82 10.39
CA THR A 255 21.80 12.62 10.72
C THR A 255 20.58 12.99 11.54
N ARG A 256 19.45 12.33 11.29
CA ARG A 256 18.24 12.39 12.10
C ARG A 256 17.81 10.99 12.49
N LEU A 257 17.52 10.79 13.78
CA LEU A 257 16.91 9.59 14.32
C LEU A 257 15.50 9.93 14.79
N LEU A 258 14.53 9.10 14.42
CA LEU A 258 13.12 9.24 14.80
C LEU A 258 12.79 8.10 15.77
N TYR A 259 12.28 8.46 16.95
CA TYR A 259 11.99 7.53 18.04
C TYR A 259 10.48 7.33 18.17
N GLN A 260 10.03 6.10 17.94
CA GLN A 260 8.61 5.73 17.92
C GLN A 260 8.14 5.26 19.31
N PHE A 261 6.91 5.58 19.66
CA PHE A 261 6.22 5.06 20.85
C PHE A 261 4.70 5.20 20.64
N GLY A 262 3.93 4.14 20.92
CA GLY A 262 2.48 4.15 20.75
C GLY A 262 2.02 4.41 19.31
N GLY A 263 2.81 3.96 18.31
CA GLY A 263 2.52 4.19 16.89
C GLY A 263 2.82 5.60 16.38
N GLN A 264 3.46 6.45 17.18
CA GLN A 264 3.76 7.84 16.85
C GLN A 264 5.23 8.17 17.08
N THR A 265 5.76 9.14 16.34
CA THR A 265 7.11 9.66 16.58
C THR A 265 7.08 10.61 17.77
N VAL A 266 7.54 10.16 18.93
CA VAL A 266 7.51 10.97 20.17
C VAL A 266 8.75 11.83 20.36
N ALA A 267 9.86 11.48 19.72
CA ALA A 267 11.09 12.24 19.79
C ALA A 267 11.91 12.12 18.51
N GLN A 268 12.78 13.10 18.28
CA GLN A 268 13.81 13.04 17.25
C GLN A 268 15.15 13.53 17.79
N ARG A 269 16.24 12.97 17.27
CA ARG A 269 17.60 13.45 17.53
C ARG A 269 18.27 13.86 16.22
N THR A 270 18.81 15.07 16.19
CA THR A 270 19.60 15.56 15.05
C THR A 270 21.07 15.63 15.45
N ILE A 271 21.94 15.02 14.66
CA ILE A 271 23.39 15.02 14.85
C ILE A 271 24.02 15.71 13.62
N LYS A 272 24.85 16.72 13.84
CA LYS A 272 25.55 17.45 12.78
C LYS A 272 27.02 17.02 12.69
N PRO A 273 27.69 17.20 11.53
CA PRO A 273 29.14 16.98 11.40
C PRO A 273 29.98 17.81 12.38
N SER A 274 29.47 18.96 12.81
CA SER A 274 30.11 19.81 13.84
C SER A 274 30.13 19.18 15.24
N GLY A 275 29.49 18.03 15.44
CA GLY A 275 29.31 17.38 16.74
C GLY A 275 28.08 17.85 17.52
N ALA A 276 27.32 18.83 17.00
CA ALA A 276 26.06 19.25 17.63
C ALA A 276 25.06 18.09 17.64
N ASN A 277 24.52 17.78 18.83
CA ASN A 277 23.61 16.65 19.05
C ASN A 277 22.40 17.15 19.85
N ASN A 278 21.29 17.38 19.15
CA ASN A 278 20.08 17.95 19.73
C ASN A 278 18.97 16.91 19.78
N LEU A 279 18.30 16.81 20.94
CA LEU A 279 17.11 15.98 21.15
C LEU A 279 15.88 16.90 21.26
N TYR A 280 14.84 16.55 20.52
CA TYR A 280 13.56 17.23 20.54
C TYR A 280 12.45 16.21 20.76
N TYR A 281 11.44 16.59 21.53
CA TYR A 281 10.21 15.83 21.70
C TYR A 281 9.12 16.45 20.84
N LEU A 282 8.35 15.58 20.17
CA LEU A 282 7.25 15.97 19.29
C LEU A 282 5.93 15.72 19.99
N HIS A 283 5.02 16.67 19.89
CA HIS A 283 3.70 16.60 20.48
C HIS A 283 2.65 16.81 19.40
N GLY A 284 1.85 15.77 19.18
CA GLY A 284 0.78 15.74 18.19
C GLY A 284 -0.47 16.48 18.65
N ASP A 285 -1.29 16.93 17.71
CA ASP A 285 -2.71 17.15 17.95
C ASP A 285 -3.51 15.84 17.80
N GLN A 286 -4.84 15.93 17.79
CA GLN A 286 -5.71 14.76 17.68
C GLN A 286 -5.47 13.94 16.40
N LEU A 287 -5.00 14.59 15.32
CA LEU A 287 -4.69 13.89 14.07
C LEU A 287 -3.23 13.38 14.02
N GLY A 288 -2.45 13.57 15.08
CA GLY A 288 -1.02 13.27 15.09
C GLY A 288 -0.16 14.34 14.39
N SER A 289 -0.73 15.51 14.06
CA SER A 289 0.04 16.60 13.45
C SER A 289 1.01 17.20 14.46
N VAL A 290 2.28 17.42 14.09
CA VAL A 290 3.28 18.00 14.98
C VAL A 290 2.90 19.46 15.31
N SER A 291 2.29 19.69 16.46
CA SER A 291 1.74 21.01 16.86
C SER A 291 2.60 21.72 17.89
N LEU A 292 3.36 20.97 18.69
CA LEU A 292 4.30 21.51 19.67
C LEU A 292 5.59 20.69 19.65
N MET A 293 6.73 21.37 19.81
CA MET A 293 8.04 20.76 20.00
C MET A 293 8.67 21.25 21.30
N THR A 294 9.17 20.32 22.11
CA THR A 294 9.93 20.64 23.32
C THR A 294 11.37 20.13 23.23
N GLY A 295 12.28 20.76 23.98
CA GLY A 295 13.68 20.36 24.06
C GLY A 295 13.90 19.24 25.09
N ALA A 296 15.15 18.80 25.20
CA ALA A 296 15.55 17.74 26.14
C ALA A 296 15.21 18.05 27.62
N THR A 297 15.09 19.33 28.00
CA THR A 297 14.73 19.77 29.36
C THR A 297 13.26 20.15 29.51
N GLY A 298 12.43 19.89 28.49
CA GLY A 298 11.00 20.19 28.52
C GLY A 298 10.62 21.65 28.28
N ASN A 299 11.56 22.49 27.85
CA ASN A 299 11.28 23.85 27.39
C ASN A 299 10.65 23.83 25.99
N VAL A 300 9.74 24.77 25.71
CA VAL A 300 9.17 24.94 24.35
C VAL A 300 10.26 25.41 23.39
N ILE A 301 10.32 24.77 22.21
CA ILE A 301 11.23 25.12 21.12
C ILE A 301 10.47 25.83 19.99
N SER A 302 9.32 25.27 19.62
CA SER A 302 8.47 25.79 18.57
C SER A 302 7.07 25.21 18.70
N SER A 303 6.10 25.90 18.12
CA SER A 303 4.72 25.46 18.00
C SER A 303 4.15 25.88 16.66
N GLN A 304 3.13 25.17 16.20
CA GLN A 304 2.40 25.52 14.99
C GLN A 304 0.94 25.07 15.07
N GLU A 305 0.10 25.79 14.34
CA GLU A 305 -1.34 25.53 14.23
C GLU A 305 -1.67 25.26 12.76
N PHE A 306 -2.61 24.34 12.52
CA PHE A 306 -3.01 23.92 11.18
C PHE A 306 -4.39 24.45 10.83
N LYS A 307 -4.59 24.73 9.55
CA LYS A 307 -5.91 24.78 8.92
C LYS A 307 -6.46 23.36 8.78
N PRO A 308 -7.78 23.18 8.58
CA PRO A 308 -8.37 21.85 8.42
C PRO A 308 -7.76 21.02 7.28
N TRP A 309 -7.24 21.65 6.23
CA TRP A 309 -6.66 20.95 5.08
C TRP A 309 -5.13 20.79 5.15
N GLY A 310 -4.52 21.09 6.31
CA GLY A 310 -3.10 20.84 6.58
C GLY A 310 -2.14 21.98 6.26
N GLU A 311 -2.63 23.13 5.80
CA GLU A 311 -1.80 24.34 5.72
C GLU A 311 -1.44 24.82 7.13
N VAL A 312 -0.20 25.27 7.34
CA VAL A 312 0.18 25.90 8.61
C VAL A 312 -0.47 27.29 8.68
N ARG A 313 -1.38 27.50 9.65
CA ARG A 313 -2.05 28.78 9.89
C ARG A 313 -1.14 29.76 10.61
N SER A 314 -0.37 29.30 11.60
CA SER A 314 0.53 30.15 12.39
C SER A 314 1.66 29.35 13.02
N GLY A 315 2.77 30.02 13.31
CA GLY A 315 3.97 29.40 13.89
C GLY A 315 4.82 28.69 12.83
N GLY A 316 5.49 27.62 13.24
CA GLY A 316 6.31 26.79 12.36
C GLY A 316 7.37 26.00 13.12
N VAL A 317 7.53 24.73 12.77
CA VAL A 317 8.53 23.84 13.36
C VAL A 317 9.58 23.50 12.29
N SER A 318 10.70 24.21 12.27
CA SER A 318 11.77 24.03 11.25
C SER A 318 12.76 22.92 11.59
N GLN A 319 12.74 22.41 12.81
CA GLN A 319 13.68 21.39 13.28
C GLN A 319 13.33 19.98 12.77
N THR A 320 12.10 19.76 12.31
CA THR A 320 11.63 18.49 11.74
C THR A 320 10.92 18.73 10.41
N THR A 321 10.90 17.71 9.56
CA THR A 321 10.07 17.67 8.35
C THR A 321 8.70 17.05 8.62
N LEU A 322 8.52 16.34 9.75
CA LEU A 322 7.21 15.82 10.15
C LEU A 322 6.25 16.97 10.44
N ASN A 323 5.05 16.90 9.90
CA ASN A 323 4.15 18.04 9.83
C ASN A 323 2.69 17.60 10.08
N TYR A 324 1.77 17.97 9.19
CA TYR A 324 0.35 17.60 9.27
C TYR A 324 0.14 16.08 9.25
N THR A 325 -0.65 15.56 10.19
CA THR A 325 -0.91 14.11 10.40
C THR A 325 0.35 13.25 10.54
N GLY A 326 1.47 13.85 10.97
CA GLY A 326 2.76 13.16 11.08
C GLY A 326 3.49 12.94 9.75
N GLN A 327 2.94 13.40 8.62
CA GLN A 327 3.54 13.22 7.30
C GLN A 327 4.68 14.19 7.04
N ARG A 328 5.63 13.80 6.18
CA ARG A 328 6.78 14.64 5.84
C ARG A 328 6.36 15.75 4.90
N LYS A 329 6.66 17.00 5.26
CA LYS A 329 6.53 18.17 4.39
C LYS A 329 7.86 18.44 3.70
N ASP A 330 7.80 18.51 2.37
CA ASP A 330 8.94 18.86 1.52
C ASP A 330 9.00 20.38 1.26
N ASP A 331 10.13 20.87 0.72
CA ASP A 331 10.30 22.30 0.42
C ASP A 331 9.41 22.76 -0.75
N THR A 332 8.95 21.82 -1.59
CA THR A 332 7.86 22.03 -2.56
C THR A 332 6.57 22.53 -1.89
N GLY A 333 6.39 22.26 -0.59
CA GLY A 333 5.18 22.52 0.19
C GLY A 333 4.17 21.37 0.17
N LEU A 334 4.46 20.28 -0.56
CA LEU A 334 3.66 19.06 -0.55
C LEU A 334 3.99 18.20 0.66
N LEU A 335 3.02 17.37 1.05
CA LEU A 335 3.20 16.34 2.06
C LEU A 335 3.37 14.98 1.38
N TYR A 336 4.41 14.24 1.76
CA TYR A 336 4.67 12.89 1.30
C TYR A 336 3.87 11.89 2.13
N TYR A 337 2.91 11.23 1.51
CA TYR A 337 2.00 10.25 2.08
C TYR A 337 2.34 8.85 1.57
N HIS A 338 3.62 8.51 1.43
CA HIS A 338 4.07 7.21 0.94
C HIS A 338 3.69 6.92 -0.52
N ALA A 339 2.46 6.48 -0.79
CA ALA A 339 2.00 6.18 -2.14
C ALA A 339 1.73 7.43 -3.00
N ARG A 340 1.40 8.56 -2.38
CA ARG A 340 1.03 9.80 -3.08
C ARG A 340 1.58 11.03 -2.40
N TYR A 341 1.56 12.15 -3.12
CA TYR A 341 1.81 13.48 -2.56
C TYR A 341 0.50 14.23 -2.42
N TYR A 342 0.30 14.81 -1.24
CA TYR A 342 -0.86 15.63 -0.90
C TYR A 342 -0.48 17.11 -0.94
N ASP A 343 -1.30 17.92 -1.61
CA ASP A 343 -1.16 19.37 -1.62
C ASP A 343 -2.17 19.99 -0.64
N PRO A 344 -1.72 20.50 0.53
CA PRO A 344 -2.62 21.09 1.51
C PRO A 344 -3.29 22.38 1.03
N VAL A 345 -2.70 23.11 0.09
CA VAL A 345 -3.28 24.33 -0.47
C VAL A 345 -4.43 23.97 -1.43
N LEU A 346 -4.20 22.96 -2.27
CA LEU A 346 -5.20 22.40 -3.19
C LEU A 346 -6.26 21.54 -2.50
N ALA A 347 -5.97 21.08 -1.27
CA ALA A 347 -6.78 20.13 -0.51
C ALA A 347 -7.00 18.78 -1.21
N ARG A 348 -6.04 18.34 -2.03
CA ARG A 348 -6.15 17.14 -2.88
C ARG A 348 -4.79 16.46 -3.08
N PHE A 349 -4.82 15.16 -3.38
CA PHE A 349 -3.64 14.46 -3.89
C PHE A 349 -3.29 14.93 -5.31
N VAL A 350 -2.01 14.91 -5.64
CA VAL A 350 -1.50 15.34 -6.96
C VAL A 350 -1.55 14.22 -8.02
N SER A 351 -1.90 13.00 -7.61
CA SER A 351 -2.19 11.86 -8.49
C SER A 351 -3.45 11.14 -8.02
N GLY A 352 -4.10 10.42 -8.94
CA GLY A 352 -5.24 9.58 -8.60
C GLY A 352 -4.79 8.33 -7.84
N ASP A 353 -5.53 7.94 -6.80
CA ASP A 353 -5.30 6.75 -6.01
C ASP A 353 -5.17 5.47 -6.85
N SER A 354 -4.09 4.70 -6.74
CA SER A 354 -3.98 3.43 -7.46
C SER A 354 -4.94 2.35 -6.92
N ILE A 355 -5.49 2.57 -5.71
CA ILE A 355 -6.48 1.71 -5.07
C ILE A 355 -7.82 2.47 -5.03
N MET A 356 -8.91 1.81 -5.39
CA MET A 356 -10.26 2.35 -5.21
C MET A 356 -11.02 1.46 -4.24
N PRO A 357 -10.99 1.77 -2.92
CA PRO A 357 -11.76 1.01 -1.96
C PRO A 357 -13.25 1.28 -2.16
N LYS A 358 -14.08 0.25 -1.99
CA LYS A 358 -15.55 0.36 -1.91
C LYS A 358 -16.20 1.08 -3.12
N LEU A 359 -16.12 0.49 -4.32
CA LEU A 359 -16.73 1.00 -5.56
C LEU A 359 -18.23 1.37 -5.46
N LYS A 360 -18.94 0.84 -4.45
CA LYS A 360 -20.35 1.17 -4.18
C LYS A 360 -20.56 2.51 -3.48
N ASN A 361 -19.51 3.11 -2.89
CA ASN A 361 -19.56 4.47 -2.38
C ASN A 361 -19.12 5.45 -3.49
N PRO A 362 -20.03 6.25 -4.07
CA PRO A 362 -19.68 7.16 -5.15
C PRO A 362 -18.64 8.22 -4.76
N GLN A 363 -18.50 8.56 -3.47
CA GLN A 363 -17.46 9.50 -3.02
C GLN A 363 -16.05 8.94 -3.26
N ASN A 364 -15.88 7.62 -3.14
CA ASN A 364 -14.58 6.95 -3.33
C ASN A 364 -14.14 6.90 -4.80
N LEU A 365 -15.04 7.21 -5.74
CA LEU A 365 -14.69 7.36 -7.15
C LEU A 365 -13.86 8.62 -7.40
N ASN A 366 -13.93 9.60 -6.49
CA ASN A 366 -13.01 10.72 -6.48
C ASN A 366 -11.64 10.30 -5.93
N ARG A 367 -10.81 9.75 -6.82
CA ARG A 367 -9.45 9.27 -6.53
C ARG A 367 -8.44 10.34 -6.06
N TYR A 368 -8.83 11.61 -6.01
CA TYR A 368 -7.94 12.72 -5.64
C TYR A 368 -8.33 13.40 -4.32
N SER A 369 -9.54 13.15 -3.79
CA SER A 369 -9.93 13.72 -2.50
C SER A 369 -9.07 13.16 -1.38
N TYR A 370 -8.81 14.02 -0.40
CA TYR A 370 -8.20 13.62 0.86
C TYR A 370 -9.29 13.20 1.84
N VAL A 371 -9.21 11.95 2.33
CA VAL A 371 -10.07 11.35 3.36
C VAL A 371 -11.58 11.66 3.23
N ASP A 372 -12.12 11.49 2.02
CA ASP A 372 -13.54 11.75 1.69
C ASP A 372 -14.03 13.17 2.03
N ASN A 373 -13.12 14.14 2.01
CA ASN A 373 -13.38 15.53 2.38
C ASN A 373 -13.73 15.75 3.87
N ALA A 374 -13.31 14.86 4.75
CA ALA A 374 -13.51 14.93 6.20
C ALA A 374 -12.16 15.00 6.97
N PRO A 375 -11.34 16.05 6.75
CA PRO A 375 -9.94 16.08 7.19
C PRO A 375 -9.73 16.27 8.69
N LEU A 376 -10.79 16.53 9.47
CA LEU A 376 -10.71 16.68 10.93
C LEU A 376 -11.01 15.40 11.71
N ASN A 377 -11.55 14.39 11.04
CA ASN A 377 -12.01 13.14 11.67
C ASN A 377 -11.17 11.94 11.23
N HIS A 378 -10.38 12.10 10.17
CA HIS A 378 -9.61 11.03 9.57
C HIS A 378 -8.24 11.51 9.13
N THR A 379 -7.32 10.55 9.07
CA THR A 379 -5.99 10.70 8.49
C THR A 379 -5.80 9.65 7.40
N ASP A 380 -4.87 9.85 6.47
CA ASP A 380 -4.46 8.81 5.51
C ASP A 380 -2.99 8.46 5.80
N PRO A 381 -2.66 7.39 6.53
CA PRO A 381 -1.26 7.10 6.85
C PRO A 381 -0.43 6.65 5.65
N THR A 382 -1.06 6.03 4.65
CA THR A 382 -0.38 5.32 3.55
C THR A 382 -0.49 6.02 2.20
N GLY A 383 -1.33 7.05 2.12
CA GLY A 383 -1.73 7.68 0.87
C GLY A 383 -2.66 6.80 0.05
N HIS A 384 -3.38 5.86 0.63
CA HIS A 384 -4.40 5.03 -0.06
C HIS A 384 -5.74 5.02 0.66
N CYS A 385 -5.73 5.10 1.99
CA CYS A 385 -6.92 4.84 2.77
C CYS A 385 -6.94 5.69 4.02
N ARG A 386 -8.14 6.20 4.31
CA ARG A 386 -8.41 6.89 5.56
C ARG A 386 -8.43 5.90 6.73
N THR A 387 -7.93 6.34 7.88
CA THR A 387 -8.06 5.71 9.19
C THR A 387 -8.79 6.66 10.13
N TYR A 388 -9.58 6.14 11.06
CA TYR A 388 -10.29 6.93 12.06
C TYR A 388 -9.33 7.34 13.19
N ASP A 389 -9.53 8.55 13.75
CA ASP A 389 -8.79 9.01 14.93
C ASP A 389 -8.94 8.00 16.10
N GLY A 390 -7.81 7.52 16.63
CA GLY A 390 -7.76 6.59 17.76
C GLY A 390 -7.43 5.14 17.45
N ASP A 391 -7.23 4.73 16.19
CA ASP A 391 -6.75 3.38 15.88
C ASP A 391 -5.22 3.28 16.02
N SER A 392 -4.76 2.98 17.24
CA SER A 392 -3.34 2.79 17.56
C SER A 392 -2.80 1.41 17.18
N ARG A 393 -3.50 0.65 16.32
CA ARG A 393 -3.04 -0.68 15.91
C ARG A 393 -2.13 -0.56 14.69
N PRO A 394 -0.92 -1.15 14.73
CA PRO A 394 -0.09 -1.33 13.54
C PRO A 394 -0.77 -2.18 12.45
N ASN A 395 -1.88 -2.85 12.80
CA ASN A 395 -2.70 -3.74 11.97
C ASN A 395 -4.22 -3.48 12.21
N GLY A 396 -4.61 -2.27 12.58
CA GLY A 396 -6.04 -1.92 12.61
C GLY A 396 -6.47 -1.82 11.17
N ASP A 397 -7.35 -2.72 10.70
CA ASP A 397 -7.72 -2.82 9.30
C ASP A 397 -7.98 -1.42 8.74
N PRO A 398 -7.05 -0.87 7.92
CA PRO A 398 -7.39 0.32 7.18
C PRO A 398 -8.65 -0.02 6.39
N GLU A 399 -9.50 0.95 6.06
CA GLU A 399 -10.65 0.71 5.15
C GLU A 399 -10.24 0.20 3.74
N CYS A 400 -8.95 -0.10 3.57
CA CYS A 400 -8.26 -0.88 2.55
C CYS A 400 -8.43 -2.41 2.68
N GLU A 401 -9.34 -2.94 3.50
CA GLU A 401 -9.79 -4.33 3.27
C GLU A 401 -10.29 -4.40 1.83
N PHE A 402 -9.53 -5.10 0.99
CA PHE A 402 -10.08 -5.72 -0.20
C PHE A 402 -11.17 -6.66 0.33
N THR A 403 -12.41 -6.18 0.43
CA THR A 403 -13.54 -7.09 0.47
C THR A 403 -13.58 -7.73 -0.91
N SER A 404 -12.79 -8.79 -1.11
CA SER A 404 -13.21 -9.89 -1.96
C SER A 404 -14.49 -10.40 -1.32
N GLN A 405 -15.62 -9.80 -1.73
CA GLN A 405 -16.99 -10.24 -1.48
C GLN A 405 -17.24 -10.95 -0.13
N GLY A 406 -17.79 -10.24 0.85
CA GLY A 406 -18.73 -10.80 1.83
C GLY A 406 -18.44 -12.21 2.37
N VAL A 407 -17.29 -12.40 3.03
CA VAL A 407 -17.12 -13.50 3.95
C VAL A 407 -16.72 -12.92 5.29
N ASP A 408 -17.73 -12.60 6.11
CA ASP A 408 -17.54 -12.51 7.56
C ASP A 408 -16.76 -13.76 7.99
N TYR A 409 -15.62 -13.57 8.68
CA TYR A 409 -15.00 -14.64 9.44
C TYR A 409 -15.91 -14.96 10.61
N ALA A 410 -16.91 -15.78 10.32
CA ALA A 410 -17.74 -16.48 11.28
C ALA A 410 -16.82 -17.06 12.35
N THR A 411 -17.07 -16.70 13.60
CA THR A 411 -16.43 -17.34 14.75
C THR A 411 -16.65 -18.86 14.66
N SER A 412 -15.77 -19.66 15.25
CA SER A 412 -15.78 -21.13 15.13
C SER A 412 -17.12 -21.80 15.49
N ASP A 413 -17.98 -21.09 16.21
CA ASP A 413 -19.31 -21.54 16.60
C ASP A 413 -20.37 -21.37 15.50
N GLU A 414 -20.16 -20.47 14.53
CA GLU A 414 -21.06 -20.23 13.39
C GLU A 414 -20.77 -21.12 12.17
N MET A 415 -19.57 -21.71 12.06
CA MET A 415 -19.23 -22.64 10.98
C MET A 415 -19.98 -23.99 11.04
N LYS A 416 -20.61 -24.34 12.15
CA LYS A 416 -21.40 -25.58 12.26
C LYS A 416 -22.80 -25.48 11.66
N ALA A 417 -23.24 -24.29 11.24
CA ALA A 417 -24.60 -24.06 10.75
C ALA A 417 -24.71 -23.84 9.22
N ARG A 418 -23.60 -23.78 8.47
CA ARG A 418 -23.60 -23.48 7.01
C ARG A 418 -23.42 -24.71 6.09
N ASP A 419 -23.70 -25.92 6.57
CA ASP A 419 -23.56 -27.16 5.79
C ASP A 419 -24.73 -27.44 4.82
N THR A 420 -25.32 -26.40 4.23
CA THR A 420 -26.41 -26.59 3.25
C THR A 420 -26.52 -25.40 2.29
N LEU A 421 -25.66 -25.37 1.26
CA LEU A 421 -25.85 -24.54 0.08
C LEU A 421 -26.02 -25.46 -1.14
N THR A 422 -27.02 -25.19 -1.95
CA THR A 422 -27.44 -26.01 -3.11
C THR A 422 -26.79 -25.54 -4.41
N ASP A 423 -26.68 -26.45 -5.39
CA ASP A 423 -25.99 -26.28 -6.69
C ASP A 423 -26.38 -25.06 -7.54
N ASP A 424 -27.48 -24.35 -7.22
CA ASP A 424 -27.91 -23.16 -7.96
C ASP A 424 -27.19 -21.88 -7.52
N ASP A 425 -26.67 -21.80 -6.29
CA ASP A 425 -25.92 -20.63 -5.80
C ASP A 425 -24.51 -20.55 -6.42
N LEU A 426 -23.93 -21.69 -6.83
CA LEU A 426 -22.62 -21.75 -7.49
C LEU A 426 -22.69 -21.35 -8.98
N ARG A 427 -23.87 -21.46 -9.59
CA ARG A 427 -24.05 -21.19 -11.03
C ARG A 427 -24.15 -19.69 -11.35
N GLY A 428 -24.58 -18.87 -10.38
CA GLY A 428 -24.64 -17.41 -10.51
C GLY A 428 -23.28 -16.71 -10.42
N ALA A 429 -22.25 -17.37 -9.90
CA ALA A 429 -20.91 -16.79 -9.73
C ALA A 429 -20.02 -16.91 -10.99
N TYR A 430 -20.46 -17.62 -12.03
CA TYR A 430 -19.61 -17.97 -13.17
C TYR A 430 -19.83 -17.10 -14.43
N ASP A 431 -20.81 -16.20 -14.44
CA ASP A 431 -21.12 -15.34 -15.61
C ASP A 431 -20.42 -13.97 -15.60
N ASP A 432 -19.48 -13.73 -14.68
CA ASP A 432 -18.64 -12.52 -14.69
C ASP A 432 -17.48 -12.62 -15.70
N ALA A 433 -17.84 -12.61 -16.98
CA ALA A 433 -16.93 -12.40 -18.12
C ALA A 433 -16.25 -11.00 -18.12
N HIS A 434 -16.41 -10.21 -17.06
CA HIS A 434 -15.80 -8.89 -16.89
C HIS A 434 -14.39 -8.90 -16.31
N LEU A 435 -13.88 -10.04 -15.82
CA LEU A 435 -12.52 -10.13 -15.30
C LEU A 435 -11.45 -10.28 -16.40
N ILE A 436 -11.81 -10.89 -17.54
CA ILE A 436 -10.85 -11.23 -18.62
C ILE A 436 -10.58 -10.03 -19.54
N ALA A 437 -11.54 -9.10 -19.69
CA ALA A 437 -11.38 -7.93 -20.56
C ALA A 437 -10.42 -6.85 -20.00
N ASN A 438 -10.13 -6.86 -18.69
CA ASN A 438 -9.27 -5.86 -18.04
C ASN A 438 -7.79 -6.27 -17.94
N LEU A 439 -7.45 -7.50 -18.33
CA LEU A 439 -6.06 -8.00 -18.32
C LEU A 439 -5.35 -7.77 -19.67
N ASP A 440 -6.10 -7.62 -20.76
CA ASP A 440 -5.55 -7.45 -22.11
C ASP A 440 -5.10 -6.00 -22.41
N SER A 441 -5.61 -5.02 -21.66
CA SER A 441 -5.29 -3.59 -21.84
C SER A 441 -3.98 -3.16 -21.17
N ASN A 442 -3.45 -3.94 -20.22
CA ASN A 442 -2.25 -3.61 -19.45
C ASN A 442 -0.94 -4.25 -19.96
N LEU A 443 -0.98 -4.97 -21.09
CA LEU A 443 0.17 -5.72 -21.61
C LEU A 443 0.84 -5.12 -22.86
N LYS A 444 0.84 -3.79 -23.00
CA LYS A 444 1.70 -3.10 -23.97
C LYS A 444 2.61 -2.14 -23.22
N LEU A 445 3.93 -2.27 -23.43
CA LEU A 445 5.09 -1.54 -22.86
C LEU A 445 5.71 -2.29 -21.64
N ALA A 446 7.00 -2.60 -21.54
CA ALA A 446 8.18 -2.42 -22.38
C ALA A 446 9.27 -3.43 -21.91
N VAL A 447 10.19 -3.81 -22.80
CA VAL A 447 11.48 -4.44 -22.48
C VAL A 447 12.51 -3.31 -22.39
N ASP A 448 13.33 -3.26 -21.33
CA ASP A 448 14.45 -2.32 -21.25
C ASP A 448 15.65 -2.78 -22.11
N LYS A 449 16.56 -1.86 -22.40
CA LYS A 449 17.64 -2.04 -23.38
C LYS A 449 18.86 -2.78 -22.83
N ASP A 450 18.86 -3.16 -21.54
CA ASP A 450 20.04 -3.64 -20.83
C ASP A 450 19.91 -5.08 -20.28
N GLY A 451 18.80 -5.77 -20.55
CA GLY A 451 18.72 -7.23 -20.40
C GLY A 451 18.87 -7.73 -18.96
N LYS A 452 18.44 -6.97 -17.95
CA LYS A 452 18.33 -7.43 -16.56
C LYS A 452 16.88 -7.74 -16.18
N TYR A 453 16.69 -8.86 -15.46
CA TYR A 453 15.39 -9.38 -15.07
C TYR A 453 14.62 -8.44 -14.11
N PRO A 454 13.34 -8.11 -14.39
CA PRO A 454 12.45 -7.50 -13.39
C PRO A 454 11.89 -8.56 -12.42
N ALA A 455 11.49 -8.10 -11.22
CA ALA A 455 11.00 -8.86 -10.05
C ALA A 455 9.72 -9.71 -10.24
N ARG A 456 9.41 -10.14 -11.47
CA ARG A 456 8.16 -10.84 -11.83
C ARG A 456 8.27 -12.37 -11.83
N PHE A 457 9.45 -12.94 -11.58
CA PHE A 457 9.64 -14.40 -11.50
C PHE A 457 9.25 -15.02 -10.14
N VAL A 458 9.23 -14.24 -9.05
CA VAL A 458 8.87 -14.71 -7.70
C VAL A 458 7.37 -15.07 -7.58
N LYS A 459 6.52 -14.52 -8.45
CA LYS A 459 5.07 -14.79 -8.45
C LYS A 459 4.70 -16.13 -9.08
N VAL A 460 5.52 -16.64 -10.02
CA VAL A 460 5.26 -17.91 -10.72
C VAL A 460 5.59 -19.10 -9.81
N ASP A 461 6.72 -19.06 -9.09
CA ASP A 461 7.08 -20.11 -8.12
C ASP A 461 6.09 -20.21 -6.96
N LYS A 462 5.61 -19.06 -6.44
CA LYS A 462 4.56 -19.04 -5.41
C LYS A 462 3.24 -19.63 -5.90
N ALA A 463 2.84 -19.28 -7.13
CA ALA A 463 1.62 -19.82 -7.73
C ALA A 463 1.72 -21.34 -7.96
N LEU A 464 2.86 -21.83 -8.46
CA LEU A 464 3.13 -23.28 -8.62
C LEU A 464 3.09 -24.01 -7.27
N THR A 465 3.74 -23.48 -6.25
CA THR A 465 3.77 -24.08 -4.90
C THR A 465 2.36 -24.13 -4.28
N GLU A 466 1.56 -23.08 -4.45
CA GLU A 466 0.20 -23.02 -3.92
C GLU A 466 -0.77 -23.95 -4.67
N MET A 467 -0.54 -24.16 -5.97
CA MET A 467 -1.29 -25.11 -6.79
C MET A 467 -0.90 -26.57 -6.51
N GLU A 468 0.38 -26.87 -6.26
CA GLU A 468 0.83 -28.19 -5.80
C GLU A 468 0.16 -28.59 -4.48
N ASN A 469 0.10 -27.65 -3.52
CA ASN A 469 -0.55 -27.86 -2.23
C ASN A 469 -2.06 -28.13 -2.37
N ARG A 470 -2.73 -27.43 -3.30
CA ARG A 470 -4.15 -27.67 -3.63
C ARG A 470 -4.40 -29.04 -4.29
N LEU A 471 -3.52 -29.46 -5.18
CA LEU A 471 -3.64 -30.77 -5.83
C LEU A 471 -3.44 -31.92 -4.83
N LEU A 472 -2.43 -31.81 -3.95
CA LEU A 472 -2.20 -32.76 -2.85
C LEU A 472 -3.40 -32.83 -1.90
N TYR A 473 -4.02 -31.68 -1.57
CA TYR A 473 -5.19 -31.63 -0.71
C TYR A 473 -6.43 -32.30 -1.34
N LEU A 474 -6.66 -32.11 -2.63
CA LEU A 474 -7.78 -32.72 -3.36
C LEU A 474 -7.61 -34.24 -3.53
N LEU A 475 -6.37 -34.70 -3.74
CA LEU A 475 -6.04 -36.13 -3.82
C LEU A 475 -6.15 -36.82 -2.44
N GLY A 476 -5.81 -36.12 -1.36
CA GLY A 476 -5.91 -36.64 0.02
C GLY A 476 -7.33 -36.63 0.59
N SER A 477 -8.23 -35.79 0.07
CA SER A 477 -9.61 -35.63 0.57
C SER A 477 -10.65 -36.53 -0.11
N GLY A 478 -10.25 -37.36 -1.08
CA GLY A 478 -11.16 -38.23 -1.82
C GLY A 478 -12.14 -37.47 -2.72
N ALA A 479 -11.77 -36.25 -3.16
CA ALA A 479 -12.60 -35.42 -4.02
C ALA A 479 -12.93 -36.12 -5.35
N GLY A 480 -14.18 -36.01 -5.80
CA GLY A 480 -14.65 -36.63 -7.04
C GLY A 480 -13.91 -36.15 -8.30
N GLY A 481 -13.81 -37.02 -9.30
CA GLY A 481 -12.96 -36.83 -10.48
C GLY A 481 -13.20 -35.54 -11.29
N SER A 482 -14.36 -34.88 -11.19
CA SER A 482 -14.61 -33.59 -11.85
C SER A 482 -13.76 -32.45 -11.27
N LYS A 483 -13.60 -32.38 -9.95
CA LYS A 483 -12.82 -31.34 -9.26
C LYS A 483 -11.32 -31.47 -9.53
N VAL A 484 -10.84 -32.71 -9.64
CA VAL A 484 -9.46 -33.01 -10.05
C VAL A 484 -9.23 -32.59 -11.51
N ASN A 485 -10.19 -32.87 -12.41
CA ASN A 485 -10.06 -32.55 -13.83
C ASN A 485 -10.14 -31.04 -14.12
N GLU A 486 -10.95 -30.27 -13.38
CA GLU A 486 -10.97 -28.81 -13.46
C GLU A 486 -9.66 -28.18 -12.98
N THR A 487 -9.08 -28.71 -11.90
CA THR A 487 -7.79 -28.24 -11.39
C THR A 487 -6.65 -28.53 -12.37
N ILE A 488 -6.68 -29.70 -13.05
CA ILE A 488 -5.72 -30.05 -14.10
C ILE A 488 -5.84 -29.11 -15.31
N LYS A 489 -7.07 -28.81 -15.77
CA LYS A 489 -7.29 -27.86 -16.89
C LYS A 489 -6.79 -26.46 -16.58
N GLN A 490 -6.94 -26.01 -15.33
CA GLN A 490 -6.39 -24.74 -14.88
C GLN A 490 -4.85 -24.76 -14.91
N LEU A 491 -4.24 -25.88 -14.51
CA LEU A 491 -2.80 -26.09 -14.57
C LEU A 491 -2.25 -26.04 -16.01
N GLU A 492 -2.95 -26.69 -16.96
CA GLU A 492 -2.60 -26.67 -18.37
C GLU A 492 -2.69 -25.26 -18.98
N HIS A 493 -3.71 -24.50 -18.59
CA HIS A 493 -3.90 -23.11 -19.02
C HIS A 493 -2.79 -22.20 -18.49
N ASP A 494 -2.45 -22.31 -17.22
CA ASP A 494 -1.48 -21.42 -16.57
C ASP A 494 -0.03 -21.75 -16.96
N LEU A 495 0.28 -23.03 -17.20
CA LEU A 495 1.54 -23.46 -17.82
C LEU A 495 1.65 -22.99 -19.28
N GLY A 496 0.55 -23.02 -20.03
CA GLY A 496 0.49 -22.46 -21.38
C GLY A 496 0.74 -20.95 -21.39
N TYR A 497 0.18 -20.23 -20.42
CA TYR A 497 0.38 -18.79 -20.25
C TYR A 497 1.83 -18.45 -19.83
N ALA A 498 2.42 -19.22 -18.90
CA ALA A 498 3.82 -19.08 -18.52
C ALA A 498 4.78 -19.35 -19.69
N ALA A 499 4.53 -20.40 -20.47
CA ALA A 499 5.30 -20.71 -21.68
C ALA A 499 5.18 -19.59 -22.74
N TYR A 500 3.99 -19.00 -22.89
CA TYR A 500 3.75 -17.87 -23.80
C TYR A 500 4.52 -16.61 -23.39
N VAL A 501 4.55 -16.28 -22.09
CA VAL A 501 5.32 -15.15 -21.55
C VAL A 501 6.82 -15.35 -21.72
N LEU A 502 7.31 -16.59 -21.59
CA LEU A 502 8.74 -16.93 -21.69
C LEU A 502 9.25 -17.06 -23.13
N ALA A 503 8.40 -17.50 -24.06
CA ALA A 503 8.72 -17.54 -25.50
C ALA A 503 8.97 -16.13 -26.06
N TYR A 504 8.34 -15.11 -25.48
CA TYR A 504 8.56 -13.70 -25.84
C TYR A 504 9.82 -13.07 -25.21
N SER A 505 10.48 -13.75 -24.25
CA SER A 505 11.68 -13.24 -23.55
C SER A 505 13.02 -13.79 -24.09
N GLY A 506 13.01 -14.60 -25.15
CA GLY A 506 14.23 -14.98 -25.91
C GLY A 506 15.23 -15.91 -25.20
N GLN A 507 14.86 -16.55 -24.08
CA GLN A 507 15.71 -17.53 -23.38
C GLN A 507 15.08 -18.91 -23.40
N VAL A 508 15.56 -19.77 -24.30
CA VAL A 508 14.97 -21.09 -24.60
C VAL A 508 15.74 -22.29 -23.99
N PRO A 509 17.09 -22.35 -23.86
CA PRO A 509 17.72 -23.66 -23.65
C PRO A 509 17.68 -24.24 -22.22
N LYS A 510 17.47 -23.44 -21.17
CA LYS A 510 17.51 -23.90 -19.76
C LYS A 510 16.14 -24.08 -19.11
N THR A 511 15.09 -23.64 -19.79
CA THR A 511 13.70 -23.62 -19.31
C THR A 511 12.85 -24.73 -19.93
N GLU A 512 13.21 -25.21 -21.13
CA GLU A 512 12.58 -26.40 -21.74
C GLU A 512 12.78 -27.66 -20.88
N GLU A 513 13.96 -27.83 -20.27
CA GLU A 513 14.26 -28.96 -19.37
C GLU A 513 13.45 -28.90 -18.07
N ALA A 514 13.17 -27.69 -17.55
CA ALA A 514 12.37 -27.48 -16.34
C ALA A 514 10.86 -27.72 -16.58
N ILE A 515 10.35 -27.27 -17.73
CA ILE A 515 8.94 -27.46 -18.13
C ILE A 515 8.69 -28.94 -18.48
N PHE A 516 9.61 -29.59 -19.20
CA PHE A 516 9.50 -31.01 -19.55
C PHE A 516 9.62 -31.93 -18.32
N LYS A 517 10.44 -31.53 -17.34
CA LYS A 517 10.54 -32.21 -16.05
C LYS A 517 9.27 -32.04 -15.21
N ALA A 518 8.71 -30.83 -15.11
CA ALA A 518 7.46 -30.58 -14.39
C ALA A 518 6.26 -31.34 -14.99
N TYR A 519 6.14 -31.39 -16.33
CA TYR A 519 5.08 -32.15 -17.00
C TYR A 519 5.18 -33.66 -16.73
N ASN A 520 6.39 -34.24 -16.81
CA ASN A 520 6.61 -35.67 -16.54
C ASN A 520 6.49 -36.05 -15.06
N ASP A 521 6.88 -35.17 -14.13
CA ASP A 521 6.85 -35.45 -12.70
C ASP A 521 5.46 -35.26 -12.08
N LEU A 522 4.61 -34.38 -12.63
CA LEU A 522 3.31 -34.00 -12.04
C LEU A 522 2.10 -34.52 -12.82
N VAL A 523 2.09 -34.46 -14.16
CA VAL A 523 0.90 -34.71 -14.97
C VAL A 523 0.79 -36.19 -15.39
N VAL A 524 1.91 -36.79 -15.77
CA VAL A 524 1.97 -38.19 -16.23
C VAL A 524 1.57 -39.20 -15.13
N PRO A 525 2.00 -39.06 -13.86
CA PRO A 525 1.57 -39.96 -12.79
C PRO A 525 0.10 -39.79 -12.42
N ALA A 526 -0.45 -38.57 -12.49
CA ALA A 526 -1.85 -38.27 -12.21
C ALA A 526 -2.82 -38.93 -13.22
N LEU A 527 -2.37 -39.12 -14.46
CA LEU A 527 -3.12 -39.81 -15.53
C LEU A 527 -3.07 -41.35 -15.44
N GLN A 528 -2.17 -41.93 -14.62
CA GLN A 528 -1.96 -43.39 -14.53
C GLN A 528 -2.49 -44.05 -13.25
N LEU A 529 -3.16 -43.30 -12.36
CA LEU A 529 -3.73 -43.86 -11.13
C LEU A 529 -4.94 -44.78 -11.43
N PRO A 530 -4.97 -46.02 -10.92
CA PRO A 530 -6.06 -46.96 -11.18
C PRO A 530 -7.29 -46.56 -10.35
N GLY A 531 -8.26 -45.97 -11.03
CA GLY A 531 -9.53 -45.52 -10.42
C GLY A 531 -10.27 -44.43 -11.19
N SER A 532 -9.68 -43.86 -12.23
CA SER A 532 -10.36 -42.92 -13.13
C SER A 532 -11.40 -43.65 -14.00
N VAL A 533 -12.64 -43.44 -13.60
CA VAL A 533 -13.88 -43.85 -14.27
C VAL A 533 -13.81 -43.50 -15.76
N GLY A 534 -14.06 -44.50 -16.60
CA GLY A 534 -14.08 -44.38 -18.06
C GLY A 534 -15.07 -43.32 -18.54
N GLY A 535 -14.64 -42.55 -19.53
CA GLY A 535 -15.48 -41.53 -20.16
C GLY A 535 -14.71 -40.41 -20.82
N ILE A 536 -13.73 -40.72 -21.68
CA ILE A 536 -13.30 -39.79 -22.73
C ILE A 536 -13.30 -40.58 -24.05
N GLU A 537 -14.49 -40.89 -24.54
CA GLU A 537 -14.72 -41.30 -25.92
C GLU A 537 -15.48 -40.19 -26.65
N GLY A 538 -14.94 -39.73 -27.78
CA GLY A 538 -15.76 -39.31 -28.91
C GLY A 538 -15.80 -37.82 -29.27
N GLY A 539 -14.70 -37.29 -29.80
CA GLY A 539 -14.72 -36.24 -30.82
C GLY A 539 -14.44 -36.78 -32.23
N TRP A 540 -14.81 -38.03 -32.52
CA TRP A 540 -14.66 -38.68 -33.83
C TRP A 540 -16.05 -39.03 -34.38
N THR A 541 -16.37 -38.60 -35.60
CA THR A 541 -17.53 -39.13 -36.34
C THR A 541 -17.19 -40.47 -36.97
N LYS A 542 -18.21 -41.33 -37.06
CA LYS A 542 -18.15 -42.76 -37.38
C LYS A 542 -17.62 -43.12 -38.77
N ASP A 543 -17.45 -42.15 -39.67
CA ASP A 543 -16.98 -42.36 -41.04
C ASP A 543 -15.75 -41.49 -41.35
N GLY A 544 -14.64 -41.73 -40.64
CA GLY A 544 -13.25 -41.56 -41.12
C GLY A 544 -12.85 -40.34 -41.96
N GLY A 545 -13.44 -39.15 -41.75
CA GLY A 545 -13.15 -37.92 -42.51
C GLY A 545 -12.72 -36.74 -41.63
N TYR A 546 -11.65 -36.05 -42.05
CA TYR A 546 -11.03 -34.88 -41.43
C TYR A 546 -11.97 -33.66 -41.30
N ASN A 547 -12.07 -33.02 -40.13
CA ASN A 547 -12.72 -31.71 -39.94
C ASN A 547 -11.66 -30.57 -39.85
N PRO A 548 -11.57 -29.66 -40.84
CA PRO A 548 -10.50 -28.65 -40.91
C PRO A 548 -10.62 -27.45 -39.95
N ASN A 549 -11.59 -27.42 -39.03
CA ASN A 549 -11.94 -26.20 -38.27
C ASN A 549 -11.53 -26.18 -36.78
N SER A 550 -10.66 -27.07 -36.28
CA SER A 550 -10.11 -26.93 -34.92
C SER A 550 -9.00 -25.87 -34.89
N ARG A 551 -9.30 -24.72 -34.28
CA ARG A 551 -8.41 -23.54 -34.23
C ARG A 551 -7.09 -23.76 -33.47
N LEU A 552 -7.00 -24.79 -32.63
CA LEU A 552 -5.83 -25.03 -31.77
C LEU A 552 -4.64 -25.69 -32.48
N LEU A 553 -4.86 -26.37 -33.61
CA LEU A 553 -3.79 -27.07 -34.33
C LEU A 553 -3.20 -26.26 -35.50
N ARG A 554 -3.89 -25.20 -35.96
CA ARG A 554 -3.34 -24.26 -36.96
C ARG A 554 -2.23 -23.36 -36.40
N SER A 555 -2.27 -23.04 -35.11
CA SER A 555 -1.23 -22.26 -34.45
C SER A 555 0.04 -23.07 -34.21
N LEU A 556 -0.08 -24.39 -33.97
CA LEU A 556 1.07 -25.25 -33.69
C LEU A 556 1.80 -25.73 -34.95
N HIS A 557 1.10 -25.83 -36.09
CA HIS A 557 1.68 -26.41 -37.32
C HIS A 557 2.51 -25.42 -38.17
N LEU A 558 2.42 -24.11 -37.91
CA LEU A 558 3.07 -23.09 -38.74
C LEU A 558 4.49 -22.71 -38.29
N HIS A 559 5.07 -23.33 -37.26
CA HIS A 559 6.34 -22.86 -36.65
C HIS A 559 7.42 -23.92 -36.44
N LEU A 560 7.27 -25.14 -36.98
CA LEU A 560 8.23 -26.22 -36.77
C LEU A 560 8.58 -26.94 -38.09
N GLU A 561 9.57 -26.43 -38.83
CA GLU A 561 10.39 -27.18 -39.79
C GLU A 561 11.80 -27.36 -39.17
N SER A 562 12.57 -28.44 -39.34
CA SER A 562 12.37 -29.79 -39.89
C SER A 562 13.48 -30.75 -39.40
N ASP A 563 14.03 -30.58 -38.19
CA ASP A 563 15.20 -31.38 -37.72
C ASP A 563 14.97 -32.18 -36.42
N TRP A 564 13.79 -32.01 -35.81
CA TRP A 564 13.43 -32.62 -34.52
C TRP A 564 12.52 -33.86 -34.62
N LEU A 565 11.64 -33.92 -35.63
CA LEU A 565 10.74 -35.07 -35.83
C LEU A 565 11.49 -36.38 -36.12
N SER A 566 12.65 -36.31 -36.79
CA SER A 566 13.51 -37.47 -37.08
C SER A 566 14.14 -38.07 -35.80
N LYS A 567 14.48 -37.23 -34.83
CA LYS A 567 15.12 -37.64 -33.57
C LYS A 567 14.11 -38.27 -32.60
N ILE A 568 12.88 -37.75 -32.56
CA ILE A 568 11.78 -38.31 -31.76
C ILE A 568 11.36 -39.69 -32.28
N MET A 569 11.28 -39.86 -33.60
CA MET A 569 10.91 -41.14 -34.21
C MET A 569 11.96 -42.24 -33.98
N THR A 570 13.26 -41.87 -33.95
CA THR A 570 14.36 -42.80 -33.66
C THR A 570 14.35 -43.24 -32.19
N ALA A 571 14.00 -42.34 -31.26
CA ALA A 571 13.89 -42.63 -29.84
C ALA A 571 12.69 -43.52 -29.49
N LEU A 572 11.55 -43.33 -30.19
CA LEU A 572 10.35 -44.15 -30.01
C LEU A 572 10.52 -45.59 -30.54
N GLN A 573 11.35 -45.80 -31.58
CA GLN A 573 11.67 -47.14 -32.09
C GLN A 573 12.55 -47.98 -31.15
N GLN A 574 13.30 -47.37 -30.23
CA GLN A 574 14.20 -48.10 -29.31
C GLN A 574 13.54 -48.45 -27.96
N GLY A 575 12.37 -47.92 -27.65
CA GLY A 575 11.73 -48.03 -26.33
C GLY A 575 10.72 -49.17 -26.13
N TRP A 576 10.32 -49.91 -27.17
CA TRP A 576 9.21 -50.87 -27.09
C TRP A 576 9.66 -52.33 -27.23
N THR A 577 10.28 -52.87 -26.18
CA THR A 577 10.29 -54.32 -25.94
C THR A 577 10.18 -54.62 -24.46
N ARG A 578 8.95 -54.70 -23.94
CA ARG A 578 8.63 -55.68 -22.90
C ARG A 578 7.13 -55.98 -22.87
N THR A 579 6.88 -57.25 -23.08
CA THR A 579 5.62 -57.92 -23.39
C THR A 579 4.80 -58.17 -22.12
N LEU A 580 3.48 -57.96 -22.18
CA LEU A 580 2.52 -58.52 -21.24
C LEU A 580 1.57 -59.47 -22.00
N ASN A 581 1.64 -60.75 -21.64
CA ASN A 581 0.60 -61.79 -21.77
C ASN A 581 -0.19 -61.90 -23.09
N GLY A 582 0.51 -62.37 -24.13
CA GLY A 582 0.04 -63.43 -25.02
C GLY A 582 -1.45 -63.47 -25.37
N LYS A 583 -1.87 -62.66 -26.33
CA LYS A 583 -2.74 -63.05 -27.46
C LYS A 583 -2.35 -62.19 -28.66
N ARG A 584 -1.98 -62.88 -29.75
CA ARG A 584 -1.81 -62.31 -31.09
C ARG A 584 -3.20 -62.23 -31.73
N ASP A 585 -3.48 -61.13 -32.39
CA ASP A 585 -4.02 -61.07 -33.75
C ASP A 585 -3.96 -59.58 -34.16
N CYS A 586 -3.01 -59.21 -35.03
CA CYS A 586 -3.22 -58.98 -36.46
C CYS A 586 -4.14 -57.75 -36.66
N ASP A 587 -3.70 -56.59 -37.15
CA ASP A 587 -2.87 -56.45 -38.33
C ASP A 587 -1.98 -55.21 -38.28
N VAL A 588 -0.76 -55.47 -38.74
CA VAL A 588 0.31 -54.53 -38.97
C VAL A 588 0.14 -53.94 -40.37
N MET A 589 0.52 -52.68 -40.53
CA MET A 589 0.79 -52.02 -41.82
C MET A 589 -0.39 -51.68 -42.74
N SER A 590 -0.85 -50.44 -42.61
CA SER A 590 -1.16 -49.60 -43.78
C SER A 590 -0.78 -48.12 -43.59
N ALA A 591 0.22 -47.82 -42.75
CA ALA A 591 0.76 -46.46 -42.59
C ALA A 591 2.26 -46.37 -42.94
N CYS A 592 2.76 -47.25 -43.81
CA CYS A 592 4.04 -47.11 -44.52
C CYS A 592 3.86 -46.70 -46.00
N ARG A 593 2.77 -46.02 -46.35
CA ARG A 593 2.62 -45.35 -47.65
C ARG A 593 1.93 -44.00 -47.46
N LEU A 594 2.57 -43.08 -46.75
CA LEU A 594 2.41 -41.61 -46.80
C LEU A 594 3.16 -40.91 -45.63
N LEU A 595 4.36 -41.40 -45.32
CA LEU A 595 5.53 -40.51 -45.17
C LEU A 595 6.25 -40.58 -46.53
#